data_AF-A0A0A1TBN5-F1
#
_entry.id   AF-A0A0A1TBN5-F1
#
_cell.length_a   1.000
_cell.length_b   1.000
_cell.length_c   1.000
_cell.angle_alpha   90.00
_cell.angle_beta   90.00
_cell.angle_gamma   90.00
#
_symmetry.space_group_name_H-M   'P 1'
#
loop_
_entity.id
_entity.type
_entity.pdbx_description
1 polymer ?
#
loop_
_entity_poly.entity_id
_entity_poly.type
_entity_poly.pdbx_seq_one_letter_code
_entity_poly.pdbx_strand_id
1 'polypeptide(L)'
;MCFFSCGKSPSRYHPLPSEDTLVSARRPSQPHSPSTRSPIPPSANMGSSSMAPNQAGAASYFSVQHERLILELLPFKDSAKFHEWIQGDMVRGSWAEFHRDFLVKFPSDHVEPDKNKTADAVKSAISSRSHKFLAYHPDKKNWTREDHHIRFIVTTIQDNMLTGLWSESDWKKRNFEIARAVYEVLFFLKASYFAADQQPPGYTQ
;
A
#
# COMPACT_ATOMS: atom_id res chain seq x y z
N MET A 1 29.56 -42.46 25.66
CA MET A 1 28.93 -42.18 26.96
C MET A 1 27.77 -41.25 26.72
N CYS A 2 26.56 -41.74 27.00
CA CYS A 2 25.29 -41.00 26.94
C CYS A 2 25.18 -40.07 28.16
N PHE A 3 24.48 -38.93 28.02
CA PHE A 3 23.44 -38.52 28.96
C PHE A 3 22.45 -37.59 28.24
N PHE A 4 21.24 -38.12 28.03
CA PHE A 4 20.02 -37.33 27.85
C PHE A 4 19.68 -36.68 29.18
N SER A 5 19.15 -35.45 29.17
CA SER A 5 18.23 -35.04 30.22
C SER A 5 17.15 -34.11 29.67
N CYS A 6 15.93 -34.56 29.91
CA CYS A 6 14.64 -34.01 29.52
C CYS A 6 14.18 -33.02 30.60
N GLY A 7 13.75 -31.81 30.21
CA GLY A 7 13.23 -30.80 31.11
C GLY A 7 11.85 -30.31 30.66
N LYS A 8 10.82 -30.77 31.37
CA LYS A 8 9.38 -30.47 31.22
C LYS A 8 9.03 -29.00 31.34
N SER A 9 8.08 -28.55 30.52
CA SER A 9 7.29 -27.32 30.70
C SER A 9 6.40 -27.38 31.95
N PRO A 10 5.95 -26.20 32.43
CA PRO A 10 4.52 -26.06 32.64
C PRO A 10 3.95 -24.77 32.03
N SER A 11 2.81 -25.00 31.37
CA SER A 11 1.79 -24.05 30.96
C SER A 11 1.39 -23.07 32.07
N ARG A 12 1.26 -21.78 31.73
CA ARG A 12 0.41 -20.84 32.46
C ARG A 12 -0.55 -20.18 31.48
N TYR A 13 -1.78 -20.65 31.53
CA TYR A 13 -2.96 -19.94 31.07
C TYR A 13 -3.09 -18.64 31.87
N HIS A 14 -3.25 -17.51 31.17
CA HIS A 14 -3.83 -16.30 31.73
C HIS A 14 -5.23 -16.11 31.10
N PRO A 15 -6.27 -15.85 31.90
CA PRO A 15 -7.64 -15.73 31.43
C PRO A 15 -7.93 -14.35 30.81
N LEU A 16 -8.79 -14.36 29.79
CA LEU A 16 -9.46 -13.20 29.18
C LEU A 16 -10.43 -12.55 30.19
N PRO A 17 -10.55 -11.21 30.24
CA PRO A 17 -11.69 -10.56 30.85
C PRO A 17 -12.92 -10.61 29.94
N SER A 18 -14.04 -11.00 30.53
CA SER A 18 -15.37 -11.16 29.95
C SER A 18 -16.00 -9.86 29.45
N GLU A 19 -16.83 -10.00 28.43
CA GLU A 19 -17.82 -9.03 27.99
C GLU A 19 -18.88 -8.82 29.07
N ASP A 20 -19.19 -7.55 29.37
CA ASP A 20 -20.47 -7.13 29.94
C ASP A 20 -20.60 -5.61 29.73
N THR A 21 -21.41 -5.18 28.77
CA THR A 21 -22.30 -4.01 28.92
C THR A 21 -23.36 -4.05 27.82
N LEU A 22 -24.49 -4.69 28.15
CA LEU A 22 -25.78 -4.44 27.52
C LEU A 22 -26.31 -3.10 28.02
N VAL A 23 -26.51 -2.12 27.13
CA VAL A 23 -27.52 -1.07 27.35
C VAL A 23 -28.59 -1.21 26.28
N SER A 24 -29.67 -1.83 26.73
CA SER A 24 -30.97 -1.87 26.09
C SER A 24 -31.75 -0.63 26.53
N ALA A 25 -32.21 0.19 25.58
CA ALA A 25 -33.29 1.14 25.81
C ALA A 25 -34.28 1.06 24.64
N ARG A 26 -35.46 0.51 24.94
CA ARG A 26 -36.62 0.39 24.06
C ARG A 26 -37.60 1.56 24.29
N ARG A 27 -38.17 2.05 23.18
CA ARG A 27 -39.57 2.53 22.92
C ARG A 27 -40.05 3.87 23.54
N PRO A 28 -41.17 4.48 23.06
CA PRO A 28 -42.12 4.11 21.98
C PRO A 28 -42.52 5.25 20.99
N SER A 29 -43.51 4.91 20.15
CA SER A 29 -43.99 5.38 18.85
C SER A 29 -45.16 6.40 18.81
N GLN A 30 -45.21 7.20 17.71
CA GLN A 30 -46.35 7.77 16.93
C GLN A 30 -47.35 8.77 17.58
N PRO A 31 -48.17 9.61 16.87
CA PRO A 31 -48.75 9.44 15.50
C PRO A 31 -48.95 10.67 14.53
N HIS A 32 -49.18 10.33 13.25
CA HIS A 32 -50.03 10.85 12.12
C HIS A 32 -50.36 12.36 11.82
N SER A 33 -49.98 12.80 10.58
CA SER A 33 -50.66 13.52 9.45
C SER A 33 -51.89 14.47 9.65
N PRO A 34 -52.15 15.52 8.80
CA PRO A 34 -52.32 15.42 7.32
C PRO A 34 -51.92 16.63 6.42
N SER A 35 -52.06 16.40 5.10
CA SER A 35 -51.76 17.19 3.91
C SER A 35 -52.37 18.59 3.77
N THR A 36 -51.65 19.51 3.11
CA THR A 36 -52.27 20.65 2.39
C THR A 36 -51.48 21.04 1.13
N ARG A 37 -52.23 21.48 0.12
CA ARG A 37 -51.96 21.73 -1.31
C ARG A 37 -50.81 22.70 -1.68
N SER A 38 -50.32 22.53 -2.91
CA SER A 38 -49.44 23.42 -3.71
C SER A 38 -49.96 24.86 -3.87
N PRO A 39 -49.09 25.82 -4.29
CA PRO A 39 -49.02 26.19 -5.71
C PRO A 39 -47.61 26.58 -6.27
N ILE A 40 -47.43 26.44 -7.59
CA ILE A 40 -46.36 26.99 -8.48
C ILE A 40 -46.77 28.45 -8.83
N PRO A 41 -45.92 29.50 -9.12
CA PRO A 41 -44.75 29.63 -10.05
C PRO A 41 -43.70 30.72 -9.63
N PRO A 42 -42.88 31.42 -10.47
CA PRO A 42 -42.36 31.20 -11.84
C PRO A 42 -40.80 31.27 -11.96
N SER A 43 -40.32 31.07 -13.20
CA SER A 43 -38.95 31.14 -13.74
C SER A 43 -37.95 32.13 -13.12
N ALA A 44 -36.71 31.66 -12.93
CA ALA A 44 -35.50 32.48 -12.99
C ALA A 44 -34.57 31.92 -14.07
N ASN A 45 -34.35 32.75 -15.08
CA ASN A 45 -33.34 32.56 -16.12
C ASN A 45 -31.98 33.08 -15.61
N MET A 46 -30.91 32.58 -16.20
CA MET A 46 -29.51 33.06 -16.15
C MET A 46 -28.57 32.48 -15.09
N GLY A 47 -27.64 31.67 -15.62
CA GLY A 47 -26.21 31.99 -15.51
C GLY A 47 -25.51 31.56 -14.24
N SER A 48 -24.97 30.35 -14.23
CA SER A 48 -23.78 30.03 -13.42
C SER A 48 -22.93 29.02 -14.16
N SER A 49 -22.16 29.53 -15.12
CA SER A 49 -20.88 28.93 -15.48
C SER A 49 -19.91 29.24 -14.35
N SER A 50 -19.43 28.21 -13.64
CA SER A 50 -18.00 28.03 -13.38
C SER A 50 -17.77 26.88 -12.40
N MET A 51 -17.20 25.80 -12.95
CA MET A 51 -16.22 24.93 -12.32
C MET A 51 -16.61 24.29 -10.97
N ALA A 52 -17.29 23.14 -11.04
CA ALA A 52 -17.04 22.11 -10.05
C ALA A 52 -15.62 21.54 -10.28
N PRO A 53 -14.78 21.39 -9.24
CA PRO A 53 -13.44 20.87 -9.41
C PRO A 53 -13.51 19.39 -9.78
N ASN A 54 -12.85 19.12 -10.89
CA ASN A 54 -12.40 17.83 -11.39
C ASN A 54 -12.13 16.83 -10.24
N GLN A 55 -12.96 15.79 -10.09
CA GLN A 55 -12.69 14.69 -9.14
C GLN A 55 -11.48 13.83 -9.54
N ALA A 56 -10.89 14.08 -10.72
CA ALA A 56 -9.52 13.65 -11.04
C ALA A 56 -8.44 14.29 -10.14
N GLY A 57 -8.78 15.36 -9.40
CA GLY A 57 -7.87 16.05 -8.51
C GLY A 57 -7.48 15.23 -7.28
N ALA A 58 -8.38 14.46 -6.67
CA ALA A 58 -8.09 13.83 -5.37
C ALA A 58 -6.97 12.77 -5.45
N ALA A 59 -6.99 11.92 -6.48
CA ALA A 59 -5.93 10.92 -6.72
C ALA A 59 -4.60 11.58 -7.14
N SER A 60 -4.67 12.67 -7.92
CA SER A 60 -3.49 13.45 -8.34
C SER A 60 -2.88 14.29 -7.21
N TYR A 61 -3.69 14.84 -6.30
CA TYR A 61 -3.20 15.52 -5.10
C TYR A 61 -2.61 14.54 -4.10
N PHE A 62 -3.20 13.35 -3.96
CA PHE A 62 -2.64 12.28 -3.14
C PHE A 62 -1.27 11.84 -3.68
N SER A 63 -1.11 11.71 -5.01
CA SER A 63 0.17 11.34 -5.61
C SER A 63 1.24 12.41 -5.39
N VAL A 64 0.93 13.71 -5.53
CA VAL A 64 1.92 14.80 -5.33
C VAL A 64 2.35 14.93 -3.86
N GLN A 65 1.42 14.78 -2.91
CA GLN A 65 1.78 14.79 -1.49
C GLN A 65 2.56 13.55 -1.08
N HIS A 66 2.18 12.37 -1.59
CA HIS A 66 2.91 11.12 -1.35
C HIS A 66 4.31 11.16 -1.97
N GLU A 67 4.44 11.70 -3.17
CA GLU A 67 5.72 11.92 -3.85
C GLU A 67 6.65 12.80 -3.02
N ARG A 68 6.16 13.94 -2.51
CA ARG A 68 6.95 14.82 -1.65
C ARG A 68 7.48 14.09 -0.42
N LEU A 69 6.63 13.29 0.24
CA LEU A 69 7.04 12.48 1.40
C LEU A 69 8.07 11.42 1.01
N ILE A 70 7.94 10.78 -0.15
CA ILE A 70 8.91 9.79 -0.66
C ILE A 70 10.26 10.45 -0.97
N LEU A 71 10.26 11.65 -1.55
CA LEU A 71 11.48 12.43 -1.81
C LEU A 71 12.23 12.78 -0.52
N GLU A 72 11.54 12.96 0.61
CA GLU A 72 12.19 13.14 1.92
C GLU A 72 12.86 11.87 2.44
N LEU A 73 12.41 10.69 2.02
CA LEU A 73 12.93 9.39 2.47
C LEU A 73 14.10 8.88 1.61
N LEU A 74 14.13 9.25 0.33
CA LEU A 74 15.11 8.79 -0.65
C LEU A 74 16.23 9.84 -0.87
N PRO A 75 17.39 9.45 -1.42
CA PRO A 75 18.48 10.39 -1.70
C PRO A 75 18.21 11.28 -2.94
N PHE A 76 16.95 11.55 -3.26
CA PHE A 76 16.56 12.39 -4.39
C PHE A 76 16.20 13.78 -3.89
N LYS A 77 16.86 14.81 -4.45
CA LYS A 77 16.56 16.22 -4.18
C LYS A 77 15.61 16.84 -5.20
N ASP A 78 15.32 16.11 -6.27
CA ASP A 78 14.60 16.58 -7.43
C ASP A 78 13.58 15.52 -7.87
N SER A 79 12.35 15.96 -8.10
CA SER A 79 11.22 15.12 -8.54
C SER A 79 11.52 14.48 -9.89
N ALA A 80 12.14 15.21 -10.83
CA ALA A 80 12.44 14.67 -12.15
C ALA A 80 13.37 13.45 -12.08
N LYS A 81 14.39 13.49 -11.21
CA LYS A 81 15.29 12.35 -10.97
C LYS A 81 14.60 11.16 -10.32
N PHE A 82 13.66 11.41 -9.42
CA PHE A 82 12.85 10.34 -8.84
C PHE A 82 11.99 9.66 -9.91
N HIS A 83 11.33 10.45 -10.77
CA HIS A 83 10.55 9.93 -11.88
C HIS A 83 11.40 9.16 -12.89
N GLU A 84 12.59 9.67 -13.24
CA GLU A 84 13.55 8.95 -14.07
C GLU A 84 13.93 7.61 -13.44
N TRP A 85 14.20 7.58 -12.14
CA TRP A 85 14.57 6.38 -11.41
C TRP A 85 13.43 5.34 -11.37
N ILE A 86 12.19 5.73 -11.04
CA ILE A 86 11.06 4.78 -11.00
C ILE A 86 10.65 4.29 -12.40
N GLN A 87 10.97 5.05 -13.46
CA GLN A 87 10.80 4.63 -14.85
C GLN A 87 12.02 3.88 -15.40
N GLY A 88 13.12 3.80 -14.65
CA GLY A 88 14.32 3.07 -15.00
C GLY A 88 14.20 1.56 -14.75
N ASP A 89 15.12 0.81 -15.33
CA ASP A 89 15.09 -0.67 -15.33
C ASP A 89 15.12 -1.27 -13.91
N MET A 90 15.82 -0.62 -12.98
CA MET A 90 16.00 -1.09 -11.60
C MET A 90 14.69 -1.18 -10.81
N VAL A 91 13.70 -0.36 -11.18
CA VAL A 91 12.37 -0.35 -10.55
C VAL A 91 11.34 -0.98 -11.48
N ARG A 92 11.39 -0.69 -12.78
CA ARG A 92 10.39 -1.16 -13.75
C ARG A 92 10.39 -2.67 -13.92
N GLY A 93 11.56 -3.32 -13.89
CA GLY A 93 11.64 -4.79 -13.96
C GLY A 93 10.92 -5.44 -12.78
N SER A 94 11.23 -4.99 -11.56
CA SER A 94 10.59 -5.45 -10.33
C SER A 94 9.09 -5.12 -10.30
N TRP A 95 8.70 -3.94 -10.78
CA TRP A 95 7.31 -3.52 -10.88
C TRP A 95 6.51 -4.38 -11.87
N ALA A 96 7.08 -4.70 -13.03
CA ALA A 96 6.44 -5.56 -14.02
C ALA A 96 6.25 -6.99 -13.49
N GLU A 97 7.23 -7.51 -12.74
CA GLU A 97 7.09 -8.79 -12.02
C GLU A 97 5.95 -8.72 -10.99
N PHE A 98 5.92 -7.66 -10.17
CA PHE A 98 4.88 -7.47 -9.17
C PHE A 98 3.48 -7.33 -9.80
N HIS A 99 3.34 -6.55 -10.86
CA HIS A 99 2.07 -6.36 -11.56
C HIS A 99 1.54 -7.68 -12.12
N ARG A 100 2.36 -8.42 -12.86
CA ARG A 100 1.99 -9.71 -13.46
C ARG A 100 1.65 -10.77 -12.40
N ASP A 101 2.48 -10.87 -11.36
CA ASP A 101 2.40 -12.00 -10.42
C ASP A 101 1.44 -11.72 -9.25
N PHE A 102 1.22 -10.46 -8.89
CA PHE A 102 0.34 -10.04 -7.79
C PHE A 102 -0.89 -9.27 -8.28
N LEU A 103 -0.75 -8.10 -8.91
CA LEU A 103 -1.91 -7.22 -9.20
C LEU A 103 -2.93 -7.87 -10.15
N VAL A 104 -2.47 -8.60 -11.17
CA VAL A 104 -3.37 -9.33 -12.09
C VAL A 104 -4.14 -10.45 -11.39
N LYS A 105 -3.54 -11.09 -10.38
CA LYS A 105 -4.15 -12.21 -9.64
C LYS A 105 -5.02 -11.75 -8.48
N PHE A 106 -4.76 -10.56 -7.95
CA PHE A 106 -5.42 -9.98 -6.78
C PHE A 106 -5.90 -8.54 -7.04
N PRO A 107 -6.79 -8.31 -8.02
CA PRO A 107 -7.16 -6.96 -8.48
C PRO A 107 -7.96 -6.13 -7.47
N SER A 108 -8.65 -6.78 -6.52
CA SER A 108 -9.51 -6.13 -5.51
C SER A 108 -8.96 -6.29 -4.09
N ASP A 109 -7.67 -6.60 -3.95
CA ASP A 109 -7.08 -6.77 -2.62
C ASP A 109 -6.77 -5.41 -1.99
N HIS A 110 -7.52 -5.09 -0.95
CA HIS A 110 -7.37 -3.88 -0.15
C HIS A 110 -6.58 -4.12 1.14
N VAL A 111 -6.22 -5.37 1.47
CA VAL A 111 -5.50 -5.67 2.71
C VAL A 111 -4.01 -5.54 2.46
N GLU A 112 -3.52 -4.35 2.78
CA GLU A 112 -2.12 -4.01 2.63
C GLU A 112 -1.29 -4.63 3.77
N PRO A 113 -0.14 -5.25 3.46
CA PRO A 113 0.75 -5.79 4.50
C PRO A 113 1.15 -4.72 5.52
N ASP A 114 1.47 -5.13 6.74
CA ASP A 114 2.02 -4.18 7.70
C ASP A 114 3.42 -3.73 7.24
N LYS A 115 3.61 -2.42 7.10
CA LYS A 115 4.86 -1.81 6.63
C LYS A 115 6.06 -2.18 7.48
N ASN A 116 5.93 -2.21 8.81
CA ASN A 116 7.04 -2.49 9.71
C ASN A 116 7.43 -3.97 9.66
N LYS A 117 6.45 -4.88 9.70
CA LYS A 117 6.68 -6.32 9.52
C LYS A 117 7.31 -6.63 8.18
N THR A 118 6.87 -5.96 7.11
CA THR A 118 7.44 -6.10 5.78
C THR A 118 8.89 -5.62 5.75
N ALA A 119 9.19 -4.46 6.35
CA ALA A 119 10.55 -3.94 6.44
C ALA A 119 11.49 -4.87 7.23
N ASP A 120 11.02 -5.46 8.34
CA ASP A 120 11.79 -6.46 9.11
C ASP A 120 12.06 -7.73 8.29
N ALA A 121 11.06 -8.20 7.55
CA ALA A 121 11.21 -9.36 6.67
C ALA A 121 12.21 -9.10 5.53
N VAL A 122 12.15 -7.91 4.90
CA VAL A 122 13.10 -7.46 3.87
C VAL A 122 14.51 -7.41 4.42
N LYS A 123 14.71 -6.78 5.58
CA LYS A 123 16.01 -6.72 6.25
C LYS A 123 16.57 -8.11 6.49
N SER A 124 15.73 -9.02 7.01
CA SER A 124 16.09 -10.41 7.26
C SER A 124 16.44 -11.15 5.96
N ALA A 125 15.67 -10.94 4.90
CA ALA A 125 15.89 -11.55 3.59
C ALA A 125 17.22 -11.10 2.95
N ILE A 126 17.54 -9.81 2.99
CA ILE A 126 18.81 -9.28 2.47
C ILE A 126 19.98 -9.78 3.32
N SER A 127 19.86 -9.70 4.65
CA SER A 127 20.93 -10.10 5.58
C SER A 127 21.27 -11.60 5.47
N SER A 128 20.25 -12.43 5.26
CA SER A 128 20.41 -13.89 5.07
C SER A 128 20.70 -14.30 3.62
N ARG A 129 20.74 -13.34 2.68
CA ARG A 129 20.80 -13.61 1.23
C ARG A 129 19.78 -14.65 0.77
N SER A 130 18.53 -14.46 1.19
CA SER A 130 17.45 -15.42 0.96
C SER A 130 17.23 -15.70 -0.53
N HIS A 131 17.54 -16.92 -0.96
CA HIS A 131 17.32 -17.39 -2.34
C HIS A 131 15.85 -17.33 -2.76
N LYS A 132 14.92 -17.36 -1.79
CA LYS A 132 13.48 -17.20 -2.04
C LYS A 132 13.19 -15.86 -2.73
N PHE A 133 13.85 -14.78 -2.30
CA PHE A 133 13.57 -13.42 -2.76
C PHE A 133 14.65 -12.83 -3.66
N LEU A 134 15.79 -13.49 -3.83
CA LEU A 134 16.88 -13.02 -4.71
C LEU A 134 16.87 -13.69 -6.08
N ALA A 135 16.59 -15.00 -6.15
CA ALA A 135 16.52 -15.70 -7.43
C ALA A 135 15.18 -15.45 -8.14
N TYR A 136 15.19 -15.42 -9.47
CA TYR A 136 13.96 -15.46 -10.26
C TYR A 136 13.32 -16.84 -10.14
N HIS A 137 12.04 -16.86 -9.74
CA HIS A 137 11.23 -18.06 -9.67
C HIS A 137 10.06 -17.91 -10.64
N PRO A 138 9.96 -18.70 -11.71
CA PRO A 138 8.81 -18.64 -12.63
C PRO A 138 7.55 -19.25 -12.01
N ASP A 139 7.70 -20.34 -11.23
CA ASP A 139 6.61 -21.08 -10.62
C ASP A 139 6.29 -20.61 -9.20
N LYS A 140 6.09 -19.30 -8.97
CA LYS A 140 5.80 -18.67 -7.64
C LYS A 140 4.47 -19.12 -7.00
N LYS A 141 4.12 -20.41 -7.06
CA LYS A 141 2.85 -21.02 -6.68
C LYS A 141 2.60 -21.00 -5.17
N ASN A 142 3.66 -20.94 -4.37
CA ASN A 142 3.59 -20.94 -2.90
C ASN A 142 3.91 -19.57 -2.28
N TRP A 143 3.93 -18.51 -3.08
CA TRP A 143 4.21 -17.18 -2.56
C TRP A 143 2.94 -16.57 -1.96
N THR A 144 3.09 -16.04 -0.75
CA THR A 144 2.03 -15.25 -0.13
C THR A 144 1.99 -13.84 -0.73
N ARG A 145 0.98 -13.07 -0.34
CA ARG A 145 0.84 -11.67 -0.75
C ARG A 145 2.02 -10.85 -0.24
N GLU A 146 2.40 -11.08 1.00
CA GLU A 146 3.57 -10.48 1.65
C GLU A 146 4.86 -10.85 0.90
N ASP A 147 4.99 -12.10 0.41
CA ASP A 147 6.17 -12.52 -0.34
C ASP A 147 6.38 -11.69 -1.62
N HIS A 148 5.31 -11.36 -2.34
CA HIS A 148 5.39 -10.50 -3.51
C HIS A 148 5.85 -9.07 -3.17
N HIS A 149 5.37 -8.51 -2.05
CA HIS A 149 5.80 -7.19 -1.58
C HIS A 149 7.27 -7.22 -1.14
N ILE A 150 7.67 -8.22 -0.35
CA ILE A 150 9.04 -8.42 0.09
C ILE A 150 9.97 -8.56 -1.12
N ARG A 151 9.60 -9.37 -2.12
CA ARG A 151 10.40 -9.56 -3.34
C ARG A 151 10.65 -8.23 -4.04
N PHE A 152 9.61 -7.46 -4.32
CA PHE A 152 9.76 -6.16 -4.97
C PHE A 152 10.75 -5.27 -4.22
N ILE A 153 10.61 -5.18 -2.90
CA ILE A 153 11.45 -4.32 -2.07
C ILE A 153 12.89 -4.84 -2.04
N VAL A 154 13.09 -6.14 -1.84
CA VAL A 154 14.41 -6.77 -1.78
C VAL A 154 15.18 -6.57 -3.08
N THR A 155 14.57 -6.84 -4.24
CA THR A 155 15.24 -6.68 -5.55
C THR A 155 15.56 -5.23 -5.82
N THR A 156 14.59 -4.33 -5.59
CA THR A 156 14.80 -2.89 -5.79
C THR A 156 15.98 -2.39 -4.95
N ILE A 157 16.08 -2.78 -3.67
CA ILE A 157 17.20 -2.36 -2.82
C ILE A 157 18.52 -2.95 -3.32
N GLN A 158 18.57 -4.25 -3.59
CA GLN A 158 19.81 -4.92 -4.04
C GLN A 158 20.33 -4.33 -5.34
N ASP A 159 19.46 -4.16 -6.34
CA ASP A 159 19.85 -3.60 -7.64
C ASP A 159 20.36 -2.17 -7.48
N ASN A 160 19.73 -1.37 -6.62
CA ASN A 160 20.17 0.00 -6.33
C ASN A 160 21.44 0.09 -5.48
N MET A 161 21.76 -0.94 -4.69
CA MET A 161 23.07 -1.05 -4.05
C MET A 161 24.17 -1.35 -5.07
N LEU A 162 23.87 -2.11 -6.13
CA LEU A 162 24.80 -2.41 -7.21
C LEU A 162 25.06 -1.20 -8.12
N THR A 163 24.06 -0.35 -8.35
CA THR A 163 24.19 0.87 -9.16
C THR A 163 24.70 2.08 -8.37
N GLY A 164 24.85 1.95 -7.05
CA GLY A 164 25.44 2.98 -6.18
C GLY A 164 24.48 4.04 -5.67
N LEU A 165 23.15 3.84 -5.79
CA LEU A 165 22.17 4.73 -5.14
C LEU A 165 22.29 4.68 -3.62
N TRP A 166 22.55 3.49 -3.07
CA TRP A 166 22.89 3.28 -1.66
C TRP A 166 24.20 2.53 -1.55
N SER A 167 25.07 2.95 -0.64
CA SER A 167 26.25 2.19 -0.28
C SER A 167 25.91 1.07 0.72
N GLU A 168 26.79 0.07 0.82
CA GLU A 168 26.76 -0.94 1.89
C GLU A 168 26.75 -0.30 3.29
N SER A 169 27.39 0.86 3.47
CA SER A 169 27.36 1.60 4.73
C SER A 169 25.98 2.19 5.00
N ASP A 170 25.31 2.74 3.99
CA ASP A 170 23.95 3.27 4.12
C ASP A 170 22.99 2.16 4.54
N TRP A 171 23.07 1.00 3.89
CA TRP A 171 22.28 -0.17 4.25
C TRP A 171 22.53 -0.61 5.69
N LYS A 172 23.78 -0.70 6.13
CA LYS A 172 24.10 -1.10 7.53
C LYS A 172 23.53 -0.13 8.56
N LYS A 173 23.53 1.18 8.29
CA LYS A 173 23.09 2.21 9.23
C LYS A 173 21.57 2.45 9.19
N ARG A 174 20.96 2.31 8.01
CA ARG A 174 19.60 2.78 7.72
C ARG A 174 18.72 1.72 7.02
N ASN A 175 19.03 0.43 7.17
CA ASN A 175 18.30 -0.65 6.48
C ASN A 175 16.78 -0.55 6.64
N PHE A 176 16.31 -0.23 7.84
CA PHE A 176 14.88 -0.17 8.13
C PHE A 176 14.22 1.05 7.50
N GLU A 177 14.88 2.21 7.50
CA GLU A 177 14.42 3.41 6.80
C GLU A 177 14.37 3.19 5.29
N ILE A 178 15.42 2.59 4.72
CA ILE A 178 15.50 2.29 3.28
C ILE A 178 14.39 1.32 2.88
N ALA A 179 14.17 0.24 3.66
CA ALA A 179 13.10 -0.71 3.40
C ALA A 179 11.71 -0.06 3.44
N ARG A 180 11.45 0.81 4.43
CA ARG A 180 10.20 1.57 4.50
C ARG A 180 10.05 2.57 3.35
N ALA A 181 11.12 3.23 2.93
CA ALA A 181 11.08 4.16 1.81
C ALA A 181 10.69 3.43 0.50
N VAL A 182 11.29 2.28 0.22
CA VAL A 182 10.97 1.49 -0.98
C VAL A 182 9.56 0.87 -0.89
N TYR A 183 9.09 0.54 0.32
CA TYR A 183 7.69 0.18 0.54
C TYR A 183 6.74 1.30 0.10
N GLU A 184 7.01 2.55 0.47
CA GLU A 184 6.20 3.70 0.03
C GLU A 184 6.25 3.89 -1.50
N VAL A 185 7.41 3.65 -2.14
CA VAL A 185 7.54 3.66 -3.60
C VAL A 185 6.62 2.63 -4.25
N LEU A 186 6.56 1.40 -3.72
CA LEU A 186 5.64 0.38 -4.22
C LEU A 186 4.18 0.88 -4.20
N PHE A 187 3.80 1.57 -3.13
CA PHE A 187 2.44 2.06 -2.93
C PHE A 187 2.13 3.24 -3.83
N PHE A 188 3.10 4.13 -4.03
CA PHE A 188 3.01 5.19 -5.02
C PHE A 188 2.79 4.63 -6.44
N LEU A 189 3.49 3.56 -6.81
CA LEU A 189 3.30 2.89 -8.10
C LEU A 189 1.91 2.25 -8.23
N LYS A 190 1.43 1.57 -7.17
CA LYS A 190 0.05 1.04 -7.11
C LYS A 190 -0.99 2.14 -7.30
N ALA A 191 -0.89 3.23 -6.54
CA ALA A 191 -1.82 4.35 -6.62
C ALA A 191 -1.81 4.97 -8.02
N SER A 192 -0.62 5.17 -8.60
CA SER A 192 -0.46 5.71 -9.95
C SER A 192 -1.09 4.81 -11.02
N TYR A 193 -0.98 3.49 -10.87
CA TYR A 193 -1.61 2.52 -11.77
C TYR A 193 -3.14 2.59 -11.72
N PHE A 194 -3.73 2.57 -10.52
CA PHE A 194 -5.19 2.64 -10.38
C PHE A 194 -5.77 3.99 -10.81
N ALA A 195 -5.01 5.08 -10.63
CA ALA A 195 -5.41 6.40 -11.13
C ALA A 195 -5.47 6.45 -12.66
N ALA A 196 -4.57 5.75 -13.36
CA ALA A 196 -4.55 5.67 -14.82
C ALA A 196 -5.69 4.80 -15.39
N ASP A 197 -6.11 3.77 -14.66
CA ASP A 197 -7.17 2.84 -15.09
C ASP A 197 -8.59 3.43 -14.94
N GLN A 198 -8.76 4.46 -14.10
CA GLN A 198 -10.00 5.23 -13.99
C GLN A 198 -10.16 6.26 -15.13
N GLN A 199 -10.22 5.78 -16.37
CA GLN A 199 -10.67 6.60 -17.49
C GLN A 199 -12.17 6.89 -17.32
N PRO A 200 -12.64 8.15 -17.38
CA PRO A 200 -14.05 8.45 -17.19
C PRO A 200 -14.89 7.74 -18.27
N PRO A 201 -16.10 7.24 -17.94
CA PRO A 201 -16.97 6.64 -18.94
C PRO A 201 -17.15 7.63 -20.09
N GLY A 202 -16.75 7.20 -21.29
CA GLY A 202 -16.93 7.99 -22.49
C GLY A 202 -18.42 8.17 -22.73
N TYR A 203 -18.94 9.37 -22.49
CA TYR A 203 -20.28 9.72 -22.95
C TYR A 203 -20.18 9.91 -24.46
N THR A 204 -20.56 8.87 -25.22
CA THR A 204 -20.91 9.04 -26.64
C THR A 204 -22.06 10.04 -26.73
N GLN A 205 -21.83 11.14 -27.45
CA GLN A 205 -22.88 12.07 -27.89
C GLN A 205 -23.82 11.42 -28.90
#